data_AF-X0THY8-F1
#
_entry.id   AF-X0THY8-F1
#
_cell.length_a   1.000
_cell.length_b   1.000
_cell.length_c   1.000
_cell.angle_alpha   90.00
_cell.angle_beta   90.00
_cell.angle_gamma   90.00
#
_symmetry.space_group_name_H-M   'P 1'
#
loop_
_entity.id
_entity.type
_entity.pdbx_description
1 polymer ?
#
loop_
_entity_poly.entity_id
_entity_poly.type
_entity_poly.pdbx_seq_one_letter_code
_entity_poly.pdbx_strand_id
1 'polypeptide(L)' 'MRLVMKFGGTSVGDGPRIKNVAKLVTKYHDQGNEVIAVASAMTGITDKLFE' A
#
# COMPACT_ATOMS: atom_id res chain seq x y z
N MET A 1 0.34 2.69 -19.00
CA MET A 1 0.79 1.29 -18.77
C MET A 1 0.01 0.71 -17.60
N ARG A 2 -0.15 -0.62 -17.50
CA ARG A 2 -0.75 -1.26 -16.32
C ARG A 2 0.32 -1.53 -15.26
N LEU A 3 0.12 -1.01 -14.06
CA LEU A 3 1.05 -1.12 -12.94
C LEU A 3 0.37 -1.80 -11.76
N VAL A 4 1.04 -2.80 -11.19
CA VAL A 4 0.66 -3.39 -9.91
C VAL A 4 1.65 -2.92 -8.85
N MET A 5 1.15 -2.25 -7.82
CA MET A 5 1.94 -1.72 -6.71
C MET A 5 1.60 -2.47 -5.43
N LYS A 6 2.54 -3.29 -4.94
CA LYS A 6 2.37 -4.04 -3.69
C LYS A 6 3.06 -3.35 -2.52
N PHE A 7 2.35 -3.21 -1.41
CA PHE A 7 2.84 -2.60 -0.17
C PHE A 7 2.82 -3.63 0.97
N GLY A 8 3.98 -3.82 1.62
CA GLY A 8 4.09 -4.70 2.79
C GLY A 8 3.57 -4.04 4.06
N GLY A 9 3.39 -4.84 5.12
CA GLY A 9 2.85 -4.35 6.40
C GLY A 9 3.65 -3.20 7.01
N THR A 10 4.98 -3.19 6.83
CA THR A 10 5.85 -2.07 7.24
C THR A 10 5.56 -0.78 6.48
N SER A 11 5.21 -0.86 5.20
CA SER A 11 4.84 0.29 4.36
C SER A 11 3.45 0.85 4.70
N VAL A 12 2.61 0.09 5.40
CA VAL A 12 1.26 0.49 5.82
C VAL A 12 1.08 0.44 7.34
N GLY A 13 2.18 0.48 8.10
CA GLY A 13 2.16 0.22 9.55
C GLY A 13 1.47 1.29 10.41
N ASP A 14 1.24 2.47 9.86
CA ASP A 14 0.57 3.58 10.55
C ASP A 14 -0.11 4.53 9.54
N GLY A 15 -0.93 5.45 10.04
CA GLY A 15 -1.66 6.43 9.22
C GLY A 15 -0.76 7.30 8.32
N PRO A 16 0.32 7.92 8.83
CA PRO A 16 1.27 8.67 8.02
C PRO A 16 1.88 7.85 6.87
N ARG A 17 2.27 6.59 7.11
CA ARG A 17 2.80 5.70 6.09
C ARG A 17 1.76 5.34 5.03
N ILE A 18 0.52 5.06 5.43
CA ILE A 18 -0.60 4.85 4.50
C ILE A 18 -0.83 6.10 3.63
N LYS A 19 -0.77 7.31 4.22
CA LYS A 19 -0.89 8.57 3.47
C LYS A 19 0.24 8.73 2.45
N ASN A 20 1.46 8.31 2.78
CA ASN A 20 2.58 8.33 1.83
C ASN A 20 2.41 7.30 0.70
N VAL A 21 1.91 6.10 1.00
CA VAL A 21 1.54 5.10 -0.01
C VAL A 21 0.47 5.64 -0.95
N ALA A 22 -0.58 6.28 -0.41
CA ALA A 22 -1.64 6.87 -1.22
C ALA A 22 -1.09 7.95 -2.18
N LYS A 23 -0.24 8.87 -1.69
CA LYS A 23 0.41 9.87 -2.55
C LYS A 23 1.23 9.24 -3.67
N LEU A 24 1.90 8.12 -3.40
CA LEU A 24 2.69 7.42 -4.41
C LEU A 24 1.79 6.80 -5.48
N VAL A 25 0.70 6.13 -5.09
CA VAL A 25 -0.29 5.56 -6.01
C VAL A 25 -0.89 6.64 -6.89
N THR A 26 -1.35 7.75 -6.28
CA THR A 26 -1.90 8.91 -7.01
C THR A 26 -0.88 9.47 -8.01
N LYS A 27 0.38 9.66 -7.61
CA LYS A 27 1.43 10.12 -8.51
C LYS A 27 1.57 9.26 -9.76
N TYR A 28 1.55 7.92 -9.63
CA TYR A 28 1.66 7.04 -10.79
C TYR A 28 0.40 7.00 -11.64
N HIS A 29 -0.78 7.11 -11.01
CA HIS A 29 -2.04 7.26 -11.72
C HIS A 29 -2.05 8.55 -12.57
N ASP A 30 -1.64 9.67 -12.00
CA ASP A 30 -1.63 10.99 -12.65
C ASP A 30 -0.63 11.06 -13.82
N GLN A 31 0.34 10.14 -13.87
CA GLN A 31 1.24 9.95 -15.01
C GLN A 31 0.59 9.14 -16.16
N GLY A 32 -0.70 8.82 -16.09
CA GLY A 32 -1.45 8.08 -17.11
C GLY A 32 -1.33 6.56 -16.99
N ASN A 33 -1.04 6.04 -15.80
CA ASN A 33 -1.01 4.59 -15.57
C ASN A 33 -2.34 4.06 -15.03
N GLU A 34 -2.74 2.88 -15.48
CA GLU A 34 -3.77 2.08 -14.82
C GLU A 34 -3.12 1.39 -13.63
N VAL A 35 -3.48 1.76 -12.40
CA VAL A 35 -2.81 1.28 -11.18
C VAL A 35 -3.72 0.34 -10.39
N ILE A 36 -3.19 -0.84 -10.07
CA ILE A 36 -3.76 -1.78 -9.09
C ILE A 36 -2.88 -1.72 -7.85
N ALA A 37 -3.46 -1.34 -6.71
CA ALA A 37 -2.76 -1.32 -5.42
C ALA A 37 -3.12 -2.57 -4.61
N VAL A 38 -2.12 -3.26 -4.09
CA VAL A 38 -2.28 -4.43 -3.21
C VAL A 38 -1.57 -4.15 -1.88
N ALA A 39 -2.28 -4.31 -0.77
CA ALA A 39 -1.72 -4.09 0.57
C ALA A 39 -1.78 -5.37 1.40
N SER A 40 -0.73 -5.62 2.17
CA SER A 40 -0.77 -6.57 3.30
C SER A 40 -1.48 -5.93 4.51
N ALA A 41 -1.83 -6.75 5.51
CA ALA A 41 -2.20 -6.22 6.82
C ALA A 41 -1.05 -5.38 7.42
N MET A 42 -1.39 -4.46 8.33
CA MET A 42 -0.40 -3.62 9.03
C MET A 42 0.56 -4.50 9.85
N THR A 43 1.78 -4.02 10.12
CA THR A 43 2.82 -4.77 10.85
C THR A 43 2.28 -5.45 12.11
N GLY A 44 2.51 -6.76 12.22
CA GLY A 44 2.11 -7.58 13.37
C GLY A 44 0.62 -7.88 13.47
N ILE A 45 -0.23 -7.36 12.57
CA ILE A 45 -1.67 -7.64 12.62
C ILE A 45 -1.98 -9.07 12.17
N THR A 46 -1.29 -9.60 11.16
CA THR A 46 -1.51 -10.98 10.73
C THR A 46 -1.25 -11.96 11.85
N ASP A 47 -0.16 -11.78 12.61
CA ASP A 47 0.20 -12.68 13.71
C ASP A 47 -0.86 -12.66 14.82
N LYS A 48 -1.37 -11.47 15.17
CA LYS A 48 -2.46 -11.28 16.15
C LYS A 48 -3.80 -11.94 15.77
N LEU A 49 -4.00 -12.32 14.51
CA LEU A 49 -5.22 -13.03 14.10
C LEU A 49 -5.16 -14.53 14.42
N PHE A 50 -3.98 -15.07 14.71
CA PHE A 50 -3.75 -16.49 14.99
C PHE A 50 -3.33 -16.77 16.44
N GLU A 51 -3.19 -15.72 17.25
CA GLU A 51 -3.09 -15.81 18.72
C GLU A 51 -4.48 -15.91 19.35
#